data_AF-A0A0B8P8G0-F1
#
_entry.id   AF-A0A0B8P8G0-F1
#
_cell.length_a   1.000
_cell.length_b   1.000
_cell.length_c   1.000
_cell.angle_alpha   90.00
_cell.angle_beta   90.00
_cell.angle_gamma   90.00
#
_symmetry.space_group_name_H-M   'P 1'
#
loop_
_entity.id
_entity.type
_entity.pdbx_description
1 polymer ?
#
loop_
_entity_poly.entity_id
_entity_poly.type
_entity_poly.pdbx_seq_one_letter_code
_entity_poly.pdbx_strand_id
1 'polypeptide(L)' 'MVGKFIKTCTYQRATEEASLKVGEYCSRLCALEGFAGHKEQADIRVRRYKKQSQEA' A
#
# COMPACT_ATOMS: atom_id res chain seq x y z
N MET A 1 10.76 -29.51 -17.38
CA MET A 1 9.68 -28.50 -17.30
C MET A 1 10.25 -27.12 -17.56
N VAL A 2 9.55 -26.29 -18.32
CA VAL A 2 9.99 -24.94 -18.77
C VAL A 2 10.25 -23.96 -17.62
N GLY A 3 9.67 -24.19 -16.44
CA GLY A 3 9.80 -23.29 -15.27
C GLY A 3 11.23 -23.01 -14.78
N LYS A 4 12.23 -23.84 -15.15
CA LYS A 4 13.65 -23.56 -14.82
C LYS A 4 14.20 -22.32 -15.53
N PHE A 5 13.57 -21.88 -16.62
CA PHE A 5 14.07 -20.79 -17.47
C PHE A 5 13.21 -19.51 -17.40
N ILE A 6 12.16 -19.47 -16.58
CA ILE A 6 11.24 -18.32 -16.47
C ILE A 6 11.11 -17.92 -15.00
N LYS A 7 11.09 -16.60 -14.74
CA LYS A 7 10.77 -16.03 -13.43
C LYS A 7 9.34 -15.50 -13.44
N THR A 8 8.57 -15.82 -12.39
CA THR A 8 7.25 -15.22 -12.18
C THR A 8 7.42 -13.85 -11.53
N CYS A 9 7.14 -12.78 -12.27
CA CYS A 9 7.10 -11.42 -11.74
C CYS A 9 5.67 -11.04 -11.41
N THR A 10 5.42 -10.52 -10.20
CA THR A 10 4.12 -9.95 -9.85
C THR A 10 4.11 -8.45 -10.12
N TYR A 11 2.94 -7.92 -10.48
CA TYR A 11 2.72 -6.50 -10.72
C TYR A 11 1.36 -6.11 -10.13
N GLN A 12 1.33 -4.97 -9.45
CA GLN A 12 0.11 -4.44 -8.86
C GLN A 12 0.01 -2.94 -9.17
N ARG A 13 -1.21 -2.50 -9.47
CA ARG A 13 -1.57 -1.09 -9.59
C ARG A 13 -2.77 -0.84 -8.68
N ALA A 14 -2.70 0.21 -7.88
CA ALA A 14 -3.77 0.59 -6.97
C ALA A 14 -4.39 1.92 -7.39
N THR A 15 -5.70 2.05 -7.21
CA THR A 15 -6.42 3.34 -7.29
C THR A 15 -6.19 4.15 -6.02
N GLU A 16 -6.61 5.41 -6.02
CA GLU A 16 -6.52 6.29 -4.85
C GLU A 16 -7.39 5.78 -3.70
N GLU A 17 -8.62 5.39 -3.99
CA GLU A 17 -9.55 4.78 -3.02
C GLU A 17 -8.99 3.50 -2.40
N ALA A 18 -8.42 2.61 -3.22
CA ALA A 18 -7.78 1.39 -2.74
C ALA A 18 -6.55 1.71 -1.88
N SER A 19 -5.76 2.72 -2.26
CA SER A 19 -4.59 3.17 -1.51
C SER A 19 -4.95 3.74 -0.14
N LEU A 20 -6.10 4.43 -0.03
CA LEU A 20 -6.62 4.90 1.24
C LEU A 20 -6.99 3.72 2.15
N LYS A 21 -7.84 2.81 1.65
CA LYS A 21 -8.31 1.64 2.41
C LYS A 21 -7.16 0.75 2.87
N VAL A 22 -6.27 0.35 1.95
CA VAL A 22 -5.15 -0.55 2.26
C VAL A 22 -4.08 0.15 3.10
N GLY A 23 -3.85 1.45 2.87
CA GLY A 23 -2.88 2.25 3.61
C GLY A 23 -3.18 2.34 5.10
N GLU A 24 -4.45 2.47 5.49
CA GLU A 24 -4.85 2.52 6.91
C GLU A 24 -4.52 1.20 7.65
N TYR A 25 -4.74 0.05 7.00
CA TYR A 25 -4.34 -1.25 7.56
C TYR A 25 -2.81 -1.37 7.62
N CYS A 26 -2.12 -1.01 6.53
CA CYS A 26 -0.67 -1.12 6.43
C CYS A 26 0.04 -0.28 7.51
N SER A 27 -0.40 0.96 7.73
CA SER A 27 0.14 1.83 8.78
C SER A 27 0.03 1.21 10.18
N ARG A 28 -1.13 0.62 10.51
CA ARG A 28 -1.35 -0.07 11.78
C ARG A 28 -0.43 -1.28 11.93
N LEU A 29 -0.32 -2.12 10.90
CA LEU A 29 0.54 -3.30 10.93
C LEU A 29 2.01 -2.91 11.06
N CYS A 30 2.49 -1.96 10.27
CA CYS A 30 3.87 -1.49 10.34
C CYS A 30 4.20 -0.85 11.70
N ALA A 31 3.23 -0.21 12.37
CA ALA A 31 3.43 0.29 13.74
C ALA A 31 3.65 -0.86 14.74
N LEU A 32 2.91 -1.96 14.62
CA LEU A 32 3.06 -3.15 15.46
C LEU A 32 4.37 -3.90 15.18
N GLU A 33 4.81 -3.90 13.93
CA GLU A 33 6.05 -4.57 13.49
C GLU A 33 7.32 -3.71 13.72
N GLY A 34 7.18 -2.43 14.09
CA GLY A 34 8.31 -1.52 14.28
C GLY A 34 8.91 -0.96 12.98
N PHE A 35 8.22 -1.07 11.84
CA PHE A 35 8.70 -0.59 10.53
C PHE A 35 8.34 0.87 10.26
N ALA A 36 9.02 1.79 10.95
CA ALA A 36 8.73 3.23 10.88
C ALA A 36 8.71 3.81 9.45
N GLY A 37 9.65 3.41 8.57
CA GLY A 37 9.70 3.90 7.19
C GLY A 37 8.52 3.41 6.33
N HIS A 38 8.13 2.15 6.47
CA HIS A 38 6.98 1.58 5.75
C HIS A 38 5.67 2.20 6.24
N LYS A 39 5.55 2.40 7.56
CA LYS A 39 4.42 3.10 8.16
C LYS A 39 4.28 4.51 7.61
N GLU A 40 5.35 5.29 7.60
CA GLU A 40 5.31 6.67 7.11
C GLU A 40 5.00 6.72 5.60
N GLN A 41 5.52 5.75 4.82
CA GLN A 41 5.15 5.61 3.40
C GLN A 41 3.62 5.42 3.25
N ALA A 42 3.02 4.52 4.03
CA ALA A 42 1.57 4.31 4.03
C ALA A 42 0.81 5.57 4.46
N ASP A 43 1.25 6.22 5.55
CA ASP A 43 0.60 7.41 6.10
C ASP A 43 0.61 8.59 5.14
N ILE A 44 1.67 8.80 4.36
CA ILE A 44 1.73 9.86 3.35
C ILE A 44 0.58 9.72 2.35
N ARG A 45 0.31 8.49 1.88
CA ARG A 45 -0.78 8.23 0.94
C ARG A 45 -2.15 8.36 1.60
N VAL A 46 -2.32 7.84 2.82
CA VAL A 46 -3.57 8.01 3.58
C VAL A 46 -3.89 9.49 3.79
N ARG A 47 -2.92 10.30 4.24
CA ARG A 47 -3.12 11.74 4.47
C ARG A 47 -3.46 12.50 3.18
N ARG A 48 -2.90 12.07 2.04
CA ARG A 48 -3.17 12.67 0.73
C ARG A 48 -4.58 12.35 0.24
N TYR A 49 -4.93 11.07 0.17
CA TYR A 49 -6.15 10.61 -0.49
C TYR A 49 -7.40 10.73 0.40
N LYS A 50 -7.23 10.77 1.73
CA LYS A 50 -8.36 10.93 2.67
C LYS A 50 -9.13 12.24 2.47
N LYS A 51 -8.47 13.30 2.02
CA LYS A 51 -9.12 14.58 1.71
C LYS A 51 -9.98 14.50 0.45
N GLN A 52 -9.50 13.80 -0.57
CA GLN A 52 -10.20 13.68 -1.86
C GLN A 52 -11.44 12.79 -1.77
N SER A 53 -11.44 11.78 -0.90
CA SER A 53 -12.61 10.90 -0.72
C SER A 53 -13.76 11.52 0.06
N GLN A 54 -13.58 12.67 0.73
CA GLN A 54 -14.69 13.37 1.41
C GLN A 54 -15.43 14.37 0.51
N GLU A 55 -14.91 14.62 -0.69
CA GLU A 55 -15.48 15.57 -1.66
C GLU A 55 -16.25 14.88 -2.80
N ALA A 56 -16.40 13.55 -2.74
CA ALA A 56 -17.17 12.71 -3.67
C ALA A 56 -18.42 12.16 -2.99
#